data_AF-A0A417CGR6-F1
#
_entry.id   AF-A0A417CGR6-F1
#
_cell.length_a   1.000
_cell.length_b   1.000
_cell.length_c   1.000
_cell.angle_alpha   90.00
_cell.angle_beta   90.00
_cell.angle_gamma   90.00
#
_symmetry.space_group_name_H-M   'P 1'
#
loop_
_entity.id
_entity.type
_entity.pdbx_description
1 polymer ?
#
loop_
_entity_poly.entity_id
_entity_poly.type
_entity_poly.pdbx_seq_one_letter_code
_entity_poly.pdbx_strand_id
1 'polypeptide(L)'
;MKPDMDLNKLSEKNKKVLCACLYFINAQDGNASENQKTFANKVIKYLNVDAQMDHPTAALEDMDAESKKRILNCCMEYMFLKNCSDEGYDAYEDFIYEFDFGNKTIKAIEKQIQSFYNLRGLDGFFTKYQEDNFEAPDDFFTMDFKDGDDENIASAEENIEMVDEVISTILQIKPGETKTYKNKNIHLKAYINCEGNLIFDHCIINYNETDDGDEITLGSNSSLTITNSVILCKGFDKNTFITCDGDTQVTLDNDTFEDCSYFIKSKSWETCVFSMTNCRLHNCLEDFLSLYLWEKSDCVIKNNMIIQDGLNPFYPKEESGWHGTLIRVNNNTNNKVEFCNNCIFEEETFQKAGIAKKSSKNMLTYFESRTGEIRNCLFKGISQDYSGAIDAHKFFECRFEKCTNPVHTMKNYYSDDDDEPCIDNCVFVECTDVIATDDNTQITNCQFVSCYDNLIRPYGYDGGISVEFCQFINTRNTKESIISKRISCITFTRTKSSKTRANYLKKCIFDGVELGDNFLIEADVFEKPHGVVTYIENCDFKNCSTKRASGKIIKEYIQYDTLFKKDINFHANIISDCKGLDKINKEGSKSDSVEIRPILNVGVSGDVGAPAALLQCAADN
;
A
#
# COMPACT_ATOMS: atom_id res chain seq x y z
N MET A 1 0.68 -19.68 -25.13
CA MET A 1 2.05 -20.19 -24.84
C MET A 1 2.87 -20.09 -26.13
N LYS A 2 4.16 -19.70 -26.10
CA LYS A 2 5.01 -19.83 -27.30
C LYS A 2 4.86 -21.27 -27.82
N PRO A 3 4.74 -21.50 -29.13
CA PRO A 3 4.91 -22.83 -29.72
C PRO A 3 6.20 -23.49 -29.18
N ASP A 4 7.19 -22.68 -28.82
CA ASP A 4 8.54 -23.08 -28.42
C ASP A 4 8.68 -23.45 -26.95
N MET A 5 7.62 -23.63 -26.17
CA MET A 5 7.73 -24.33 -24.87
C MET A 5 6.78 -25.52 -24.79
N ASP A 6 6.04 -25.78 -25.87
CA ASP A 6 5.07 -26.86 -25.96
C ASP A 6 5.77 -28.21 -25.72
N LEU A 7 5.27 -28.96 -24.73
CA LEU A 7 5.77 -30.28 -24.38
C LEU A 7 5.49 -31.31 -25.49
N ASN A 8 4.52 -31.06 -26.38
CA ASN A 8 4.28 -31.91 -27.56
C ASN A 8 5.38 -31.81 -28.61
N LYS A 9 6.24 -30.78 -28.58
CA LYS A 9 7.44 -30.71 -29.42
C LYS A 9 8.58 -31.62 -28.94
N LEU A 10 8.50 -32.19 -27.73
CA LEU A 10 9.47 -33.18 -27.26
C LEU A 10 9.37 -34.47 -28.09
N SER A 11 10.51 -35.10 -28.37
CA SER A 11 10.51 -36.45 -28.94
C SER A 11 9.83 -37.44 -28.00
N GLU A 12 9.28 -38.55 -28.52
CA GLU A 12 8.67 -39.59 -27.70
C GLU A 12 9.63 -40.14 -26.62
N LYS A 13 10.93 -40.18 -26.90
CA LYS A 13 11.97 -40.49 -25.90
C LYS A 13 11.99 -39.44 -24.79
N ASN A 14 12.03 -38.16 -25.13
CA ASN A 14 12.16 -37.06 -24.15
C ASN A 14 10.88 -36.85 -23.33
N LYS A 15 9.69 -37.16 -23.89
CA LYS A 15 8.44 -37.19 -23.13
C LYS A 15 8.47 -38.24 -22.02
N LYS A 16 9.03 -39.43 -22.29
CA LYS A 16 9.23 -40.47 -21.27
C LYS A 16 10.22 -40.02 -20.19
N VAL A 17 11.30 -39.33 -20.57
CA VAL A 17 12.27 -38.75 -19.63
C VAL A 17 11.60 -37.75 -18.70
N LEU A 18 10.75 -36.85 -19.22
CA LEU A 18 9.99 -35.91 -18.39
C LEU A 18 9.10 -36.63 -17.37
N CYS A 19 8.37 -37.68 -17.79
CA CYS A 19 7.58 -38.49 -16.85
C CYS A 19 8.47 -39.10 -15.76
N ALA A 20 9.63 -39.68 -16.13
CA ALA A 20 10.57 -40.25 -15.18
C ALA A 20 11.11 -39.21 -14.17
N CYS A 21 11.40 -37.98 -14.63
CA CYS A 21 11.79 -36.86 -13.78
C CYS A 21 10.72 -36.52 -12.73
N LEU A 22 9.45 -36.42 -13.13
CA LEU A 22 8.35 -36.13 -12.19
C LEU A 22 8.18 -37.24 -11.14
N TYR A 23 8.33 -38.51 -11.53
CA TYR A 23 8.32 -39.63 -10.58
C TYR A 23 9.50 -39.59 -9.62
N PHE A 24 10.68 -39.21 -10.11
CA PHE A 24 11.89 -39.10 -9.29
C PHE A 24 11.75 -38.01 -8.22
N ILE A 25 11.27 -36.81 -8.60
CA ILE A 25 11.02 -35.71 -7.66
C ILE A 25 10.01 -36.14 -6.58
N ASN A 26 8.90 -36.77 -6.98
CA ASN A 26 7.91 -37.28 -6.02
C ASN A 26 8.48 -38.37 -5.09
N ALA A 27 9.37 -39.23 -5.59
CA ALA A 27 9.99 -40.29 -4.79
C ALA A 27 10.97 -39.74 -3.74
N GLN A 28 11.65 -38.63 -4.02
CA GLN A 28 12.50 -37.93 -3.04
C GLN A 28 11.68 -37.32 -1.89
N ASP A 29 10.47 -36.86 -2.18
CA ASP A 29 9.60 -36.16 -1.23
C ASP A 29 8.70 -37.04 -0.36
N GLY A 30 8.39 -38.24 -0.83
CA GLY A 30 7.56 -39.22 -0.11
C GLY A 30 6.06 -38.91 -0.02
N ASN A 31 5.58 -37.69 -0.38
CA ASN A 31 4.14 -37.35 -0.50
C ASN A 31 3.92 -36.10 -1.39
N ALA A 32 3.32 -36.26 -2.59
CA ALA A 32 2.87 -35.14 -3.42
C ALA A 32 1.66 -34.38 -2.82
N SER A 33 1.68 -33.04 -2.96
CA SER A 33 0.53 -32.18 -2.65
C SER A 33 -0.64 -32.39 -3.63
N GLU A 34 -1.86 -31.97 -3.27
CA GLU A 34 -3.01 -32.05 -4.19
C GLU A 34 -2.79 -31.22 -5.47
N ASN A 35 -2.08 -30.09 -5.38
CA ASN A 35 -1.70 -29.27 -6.53
C ASN A 35 -0.73 -30.02 -7.45
N GLN A 36 0.29 -30.67 -6.89
CA GLN A 36 1.25 -31.48 -7.62
C GLN A 36 0.56 -32.66 -8.33
N LYS A 37 -0.33 -33.40 -7.64
CA LYS A 37 -1.12 -34.48 -8.23
C LYS A 37 -1.97 -33.99 -9.39
N THR A 38 -2.65 -32.86 -9.21
CA THR A 38 -3.51 -32.26 -10.24
C THR A 38 -2.70 -31.86 -11.47
N PHE A 39 -1.57 -31.19 -11.27
CA PHE A 39 -0.67 -30.78 -12.35
C PHE A 39 -0.06 -31.97 -13.09
N ALA A 40 0.52 -32.94 -12.38
CA ALA A 40 1.14 -34.11 -13.00
C ALA A 40 0.13 -34.92 -13.83
N ASN A 41 -1.11 -35.09 -13.35
CA ASN A 41 -2.16 -35.75 -14.11
C ASN A 41 -2.51 -35.01 -15.42
N LYS A 42 -2.50 -33.68 -15.40
CA LYS A 42 -2.73 -32.86 -16.61
C LYS A 42 -1.57 -33.00 -17.59
N VAL A 43 -0.32 -32.92 -17.12
CA VAL A 43 0.88 -33.08 -17.96
C VAL A 43 0.95 -34.48 -18.56
N ILE A 44 0.79 -35.54 -17.78
CA ILE A 44 0.83 -36.93 -18.26
C ILE A 44 -0.27 -37.18 -19.29
N LYS A 45 -1.50 -36.69 -19.03
CA LYS A 45 -2.60 -36.79 -19.98
C LYS A 45 -2.29 -36.06 -21.29
N TYR A 46 -1.69 -34.87 -21.20
CA TYR A 46 -1.32 -34.06 -22.36
C TYR A 46 -0.21 -34.69 -23.22
N LEU A 47 0.77 -35.34 -22.58
CA LEU A 47 1.87 -36.01 -23.26
C LEU A 47 1.45 -37.30 -23.99
N ASN A 48 0.42 -37.98 -23.48
CA ASN A 48 -0.10 -39.26 -23.99
C ASN A 48 0.97 -40.37 -24.12
N VAL A 49 1.83 -40.51 -23.09
CA VAL A 49 2.91 -41.52 -23.09
C VAL A 49 2.85 -42.37 -21.82
N ASP A 50 3.05 -43.69 -21.97
CA ASP A 50 3.16 -44.62 -20.86
C ASP A 50 4.47 -44.41 -20.10
N ALA A 51 4.36 -44.23 -18.78
CA ALA A 51 5.51 -44.04 -17.90
C ALA A 51 6.38 -45.31 -17.86
N GLN A 52 7.67 -45.18 -18.19
CA GLN A 52 8.67 -46.23 -17.96
C GLN A 52 9.69 -45.75 -16.92
N MET A 53 9.98 -46.62 -15.96
CA MET A 53 10.94 -46.37 -14.89
C MET A 53 12.35 -46.76 -15.34
N ASP A 54 13.16 -45.76 -15.64
CA ASP A 54 14.63 -45.80 -15.52
C ASP A 54 15.08 -44.44 -14.98
N HIS A 55 16.22 -44.39 -14.29
CA HIS A 55 16.77 -43.15 -13.71
C HIS A 55 17.03 -42.12 -14.82
N PRO A 56 16.54 -40.87 -14.71
CA PRO A 56 16.56 -39.92 -15.82
C PRO A 56 17.97 -39.44 -16.20
N THR A 57 18.93 -39.53 -15.27
CA THR A 57 20.26 -38.92 -15.35
C THR A 57 21.05 -39.30 -16.61
N ALA A 58 21.10 -40.58 -16.99
CA ALA A 58 21.79 -41.02 -18.21
C ALA A 58 21.07 -40.59 -19.50
N ALA A 59 19.76 -40.34 -19.44
CA ALA A 59 18.98 -39.90 -20.59
C ALA A 59 19.02 -38.37 -20.79
N LEU A 60 19.40 -37.61 -19.74
CA LEU A 60 19.62 -36.18 -19.81
C LEU A 60 20.95 -35.87 -20.53
N GLU A 61 22.04 -36.61 -20.28
CA GLU A 61 23.35 -36.33 -20.90
C GLU A 61 23.31 -36.24 -22.45
N ASP A 62 22.53 -37.12 -23.10
CA ASP A 62 22.39 -37.19 -24.56
C ASP A 62 21.32 -36.24 -25.15
N MET A 63 20.72 -35.35 -24.35
CA MET A 63 19.59 -34.50 -24.75
C MET A 63 20.03 -33.10 -25.18
N ASP A 64 19.38 -32.56 -26.23
CA ASP A 64 19.60 -31.18 -26.67
C ASP A 64 19.18 -30.16 -25.60
N ALA A 65 19.86 -29.01 -25.57
CA ALA A 65 19.66 -27.98 -24.55
C ALA A 65 18.21 -27.46 -24.51
N GLU A 66 17.56 -27.38 -25.66
CA GLU A 66 16.19 -26.89 -25.77
C GLU A 66 15.18 -27.88 -25.14
N SER A 67 15.33 -29.18 -25.42
CA SER A 67 14.55 -30.23 -24.74
C SER A 67 14.84 -30.30 -23.24
N LYS A 68 16.12 -30.22 -22.82
CA LYS A 68 16.50 -30.17 -21.39
C LYS A 68 15.81 -29.01 -20.68
N LYS A 69 15.81 -27.83 -21.29
CA LYS A 69 15.22 -26.61 -20.73
C LYS A 69 13.70 -26.73 -20.56
N ARG A 70 13.00 -27.33 -21.52
CA ARG A 70 11.56 -27.60 -21.42
C ARG A 70 11.22 -28.55 -20.28
N ILE A 71 12.00 -29.63 -20.15
CA ILE A 71 11.81 -30.62 -19.10
C ILE A 71 12.09 -29.99 -17.73
N LEU A 72 13.20 -29.26 -17.59
CA LEU A 72 13.54 -28.58 -16.34
C LEU A 72 12.46 -27.59 -15.93
N ASN A 73 11.97 -26.76 -16.85
CA ASN A 73 10.89 -25.81 -16.55
C ASN A 73 9.64 -26.52 -16.01
N CYS A 74 9.19 -27.59 -16.67
CA CYS A 74 8.05 -28.37 -16.18
C CYS A 74 8.31 -29.03 -14.81
N CYS A 75 9.54 -29.48 -14.55
CA CYS A 75 9.93 -30.06 -13.27
C CYS A 75 9.93 -29.01 -12.15
N MET A 76 10.45 -27.81 -12.42
CA MET A 76 10.46 -26.71 -11.46
C MET A 76 9.04 -26.20 -11.19
N GLU A 77 8.15 -26.16 -12.19
CA GLU A 77 6.72 -25.89 -11.96
C GLU A 77 6.10 -26.91 -11.00
N TYR A 78 6.43 -28.18 -11.17
CA TYR A 78 5.96 -29.24 -10.28
C TYR A 78 6.53 -29.11 -8.85
N MET A 79 7.79 -28.73 -8.69
CA MET A 79 8.40 -28.47 -7.37
C MET A 79 7.74 -27.27 -6.68
N PHE A 80 7.56 -26.16 -7.40
CA PHE A 80 6.92 -24.95 -6.91
C PHE A 80 5.53 -25.21 -6.34
N LEU A 81 4.71 -25.99 -7.05
CA LEU A 81 3.33 -26.30 -6.68
C LEU A 81 3.17 -27.09 -5.37
N LYS A 82 4.26 -27.56 -4.77
CA LYS A 82 4.24 -28.18 -3.45
C LYS A 82 3.79 -27.19 -2.37
N ASN A 83 4.43 -26.02 -2.33
CA ASN A 83 4.22 -24.98 -1.32
C ASN A 83 3.79 -23.62 -1.90
N CYS A 84 3.76 -23.49 -3.23
CA CYS A 84 3.54 -22.23 -3.96
C CYS A 84 4.52 -21.13 -3.52
N SER A 85 5.78 -21.52 -3.33
CA SER A 85 6.86 -20.66 -2.84
C SER A 85 8.18 -21.09 -3.48
N ASP A 86 9.04 -20.12 -3.76
CA ASP A 86 10.38 -20.32 -4.32
C ASP A 86 11.37 -20.90 -3.27
N GLU A 87 11.00 -20.93 -1.99
CA GLU A 87 11.82 -21.53 -0.91
C GLU A 87 11.91 -23.06 -1.00
N GLY A 88 11.22 -23.69 -1.96
CA GLY A 88 11.17 -25.14 -2.13
C GLY A 88 12.28 -25.75 -3.00
N TYR A 89 13.03 -24.95 -3.77
CA TYR A 89 13.97 -25.48 -4.77
C TYR A 89 15.26 -26.04 -4.17
N ASP A 90 15.72 -25.53 -3.02
CA ASP A 90 16.93 -25.99 -2.33
C ASP A 90 16.88 -27.49 -2.00
N ALA A 91 15.68 -28.04 -1.79
CA ALA A 91 15.49 -29.47 -1.52
C ALA A 91 15.78 -30.37 -2.74
N TYR A 92 15.88 -29.79 -3.94
CA TYR A 92 16.10 -30.50 -5.20
C TYR A 92 17.34 -29.98 -5.95
N GLU A 93 18.23 -29.26 -5.28
CA GLU A 93 19.42 -28.63 -5.89
C GLU A 93 20.24 -29.67 -6.69
N ASP A 94 20.50 -30.84 -6.08
CA ASP A 94 21.21 -31.96 -6.72
C ASP A 94 20.55 -32.42 -8.03
N PHE A 95 19.22 -32.49 -8.07
CA PHE A 95 18.48 -32.88 -9.26
C PHE A 95 18.51 -31.80 -10.34
N ILE A 96 18.41 -30.53 -9.94
CA ILE A 96 18.47 -29.39 -10.88
C ILE A 96 19.86 -29.31 -11.53
N TYR A 97 20.93 -29.60 -10.77
CA TYR A 97 22.30 -29.65 -11.31
C TYR A 97 22.47 -30.70 -12.41
N GLU A 98 21.70 -31.80 -12.42
CA GLU A 98 21.77 -32.83 -13.49
C GLU A 98 21.37 -32.31 -14.88
N PHE A 99 20.75 -31.13 -14.97
CA PHE A 99 20.35 -30.53 -16.26
C PHE A 99 21.45 -29.69 -16.92
N ASP A 100 22.61 -29.52 -16.27
CA ASP A 100 23.77 -28.78 -16.77
C ASP A 100 23.49 -27.30 -17.12
N PHE A 101 22.46 -26.69 -16.51
CA PHE A 101 22.19 -25.27 -16.68
C PHE A 101 22.88 -24.43 -15.61
N GLY A 102 23.46 -23.30 -16.01
CA GLY A 102 24.01 -22.34 -15.07
C GLY A 102 22.92 -21.71 -14.19
N ASN A 103 23.32 -21.27 -12.99
CA ASN A 103 22.44 -20.65 -11.99
C ASN A 103 21.59 -19.49 -12.57
N LYS A 104 22.11 -18.75 -13.56
CA LYS A 104 21.35 -17.70 -14.27
C LYS A 104 20.08 -18.24 -14.95
N THR A 105 20.18 -19.38 -15.64
CA THR A 105 19.05 -19.99 -16.35
C THR A 105 18.03 -20.57 -15.37
N ILE A 106 18.50 -21.17 -14.27
CA ILE A 106 17.66 -21.71 -13.21
C ILE A 106 16.84 -20.58 -12.56
N LYS A 107 17.50 -19.51 -12.12
CA LYS A 107 16.82 -18.32 -11.55
C LYS A 107 15.85 -17.65 -12.52
N ALA A 108 16.16 -17.67 -13.82
CA ALA A 108 15.23 -17.15 -14.83
C ALA A 108 13.96 -17.99 -14.92
N ILE A 109 14.08 -19.33 -14.81
CA ILE A 109 12.93 -20.24 -14.75
C ILE A 109 12.14 -20.01 -13.46
N GLU A 110 12.78 -19.88 -12.30
CA GLU A 110 12.12 -19.56 -11.02
C GLU A 110 11.30 -18.27 -11.12
N LYS A 111 11.93 -17.18 -11.58
CA LYS A 111 11.27 -15.89 -11.77
C LYS A 111 10.10 -15.99 -12.74
N GLN A 112 10.23 -16.78 -13.81
CA GLN A 112 9.14 -17.02 -14.76
C GLN A 112 7.95 -17.74 -14.11
N ILE A 113 8.21 -18.78 -13.31
CA ILE A 113 7.18 -19.56 -12.61
C ILE A 113 6.46 -18.68 -11.60
N GLN A 114 7.21 -17.93 -10.78
CA GLN A 114 6.64 -17.01 -9.80
C GLN A 114 5.83 -15.89 -10.46
N SER A 115 6.32 -15.32 -11.57
CA SER A 115 5.56 -14.32 -12.35
C SER A 115 4.27 -14.91 -12.93
N PHE A 116 4.32 -16.15 -13.43
CA PHE A 116 3.15 -16.82 -13.98
C PHE A 116 2.11 -17.13 -12.90
N TYR A 117 2.54 -17.56 -11.72
CA TYR A 117 1.68 -17.73 -10.55
C TYR A 117 1.04 -16.41 -10.11
N ASN A 118 1.82 -15.33 -10.02
CA ASN A 118 1.30 -14.01 -9.66
C ASN A 118 0.24 -13.51 -10.66
N LEU A 119 0.42 -13.81 -11.94
CA LEU A 119 -0.48 -13.37 -13.01
C LEU A 119 -1.76 -14.20 -13.12
N ARG A 120 -1.67 -15.53 -12.93
CA ARG A 120 -2.76 -16.47 -13.29
C ARG A 120 -3.24 -17.34 -12.13
N GLY A 121 -2.58 -17.28 -10.98
CA GLY A 121 -2.81 -18.17 -9.85
C GLY A 121 -2.59 -19.66 -10.19
N LEU A 122 -3.06 -20.54 -9.32
CA LEU A 122 -2.98 -22.01 -9.50
C LEU A 122 -3.69 -22.47 -10.78
N ASP A 123 -4.82 -21.85 -11.12
CA ASP A 123 -5.61 -22.20 -12.30
C ASP A 123 -4.80 -22.05 -13.60
N GLY A 124 -3.85 -21.10 -13.64
CA GLY A 124 -2.93 -20.95 -14.76
C GLY A 124 -2.14 -22.21 -15.07
N PHE A 125 -1.59 -22.88 -14.05
CA PHE A 125 -0.81 -24.10 -14.22
C PHE A 125 -1.66 -25.29 -14.63
N PHE A 126 -2.90 -25.38 -14.15
CA PHE A 126 -3.80 -26.51 -14.45
C PHE A 126 -4.50 -26.40 -15.81
N THR A 127 -4.65 -25.18 -16.33
CA THR A 127 -5.29 -24.89 -17.62
C THR A 127 -4.29 -24.80 -18.77
N LYS A 128 -2.98 -24.68 -18.47
CA LYS A 128 -1.86 -24.63 -19.43
C LYS A 128 -1.81 -25.82 -20.40
N TYR A 129 -2.25 -27.00 -19.96
CA TYR A 129 -2.16 -28.26 -20.71
C TYR A 129 -3.53 -28.83 -21.13
N GLN A 130 -4.54 -27.96 -21.33
CA GLN A 130 -5.85 -28.37 -21.84
C GLN A 130 -5.88 -28.26 -23.38
N GLU A 131 -6.50 -29.24 -24.05
CA GLU A 131 -6.55 -29.36 -25.51
C GLU A 131 -7.18 -28.14 -26.21
N ASP A 132 -8.06 -27.39 -25.54
CA ASP A 132 -8.86 -26.30 -26.12
C ASP A 132 -8.34 -24.87 -25.83
N ASN A 133 -7.18 -24.69 -25.17
CA ASN A 133 -6.68 -23.37 -24.72
C ASN A 133 -5.55 -22.77 -25.59
N PHE A 134 -5.43 -23.18 -26.85
CA PHE A 134 -4.43 -22.65 -27.79
C PHE A 134 -5.00 -21.58 -28.76
N GLU A 135 -5.85 -20.68 -28.26
CA GLU A 135 -6.01 -19.36 -28.89
C GLU A 135 -5.07 -18.37 -28.20
N ALA A 136 -4.07 -17.91 -28.95
CA ALA A 136 -3.03 -17.03 -28.47
C ALA A 136 -3.58 -15.63 -28.17
N PRO A 137 -3.33 -15.06 -26.98
CA PRO A 137 -3.24 -13.61 -26.84
C PRO A 137 -1.91 -13.19 -27.47
N ASP A 138 -1.99 -12.29 -28.45
CA ASP A 138 -0.85 -11.49 -28.88
C ASP A 138 -0.33 -10.66 -27.68
N ASP A 139 0.99 -10.45 -27.65
CA ASP A 139 1.78 -9.80 -26.59
C ASP A 139 2.13 -10.64 -25.35
N PHE A 140 2.96 -11.67 -25.59
CA PHE A 140 3.94 -12.12 -24.59
C PHE A 140 5.25 -11.35 -24.80
N PHE A 141 5.69 -10.58 -23.80
CA PHE A 141 7.09 -10.12 -23.69
C PHE A 141 8.00 -11.35 -23.81
N THR A 142 8.80 -11.41 -24.88
CA THR A 142 9.72 -12.52 -25.13
C THR A 142 11.09 -11.96 -25.51
N MET A 143 12.08 -12.18 -24.64
CA MET A 143 13.49 -12.07 -24.98
C MET A 143 13.90 -13.32 -25.78
N ASP A 144 14.19 -13.15 -27.06
CA ASP A 144 14.88 -14.14 -27.89
C ASP A 144 16.39 -13.96 -27.72
N PHE A 145 17.06 -14.90 -27.04
CA PHE A 145 18.50 -15.04 -27.15
C PHE A 145 18.78 -16.15 -28.15
N LYS A 146 19.28 -15.78 -29.33
CA LYS A 146 19.88 -16.74 -30.26
C LYS A 146 21.24 -17.14 -29.71
N ASP A 147 21.45 -18.43 -29.54
CA ASP A 147 22.76 -19.02 -29.28
C ASP A 147 23.68 -18.72 -30.47
N GLY A 148 24.63 -17.84 -30.24
CA GLY A 148 25.73 -17.54 -31.15
C GLY A 148 26.94 -17.26 -30.29
N ASP A 149 27.93 -18.14 -30.39
CA ASP A 149 29.20 -18.10 -29.68
C ASP A 149 29.82 -16.70 -29.76
N ASP A 150 29.77 -15.94 -28.66
CA ASP A 150 30.67 -14.83 -28.43
C ASP A 150 31.08 -14.85 -26.96
N GLU A 151 32.37 -15.12 -26.76
CA GLU A 151 33.09 -15.01 -25.50
C GLU A 151 33.03 -13.57 -24.98
N ASN A 152 31.91 -13.16 -24.36
CA ASN A 152 31.79 -12.01 -23.47
C ASN A 152 30.35 -11.91 -22.91
N ILE A 153 30.02 -12.71 -21.88
CA ILE A 153 28.88 -12.40 -21.00
C ILE A 153 29.31 -12.57 -19.54
N ALA A 154 30.12 -11.62 -19.08
CA ALA A 154 30.05 -11.17 -17.70
C ALA A 154 28.60 -10.68 -17.42
N SER A 155 28.14 -10.83 -16.17
CA SER A 155 27.03 -10.11 -15.53
C SER A 155 26.15 -9.20 -16.42
N ALA A 156 24.85 -9.47 -16.48
CA ALA A 156 23.86 -8.45 -16.77
C ALA A 156 23.04 -8.28 -15.47
N GLU A 157 23.18 -7.32 -14.53
CA GLU A 157 23.85 -6.01 -14.48
C GLU A 157 24.08 -5.43 -15.87
N GLU A 158 23.00 -4.96 -16.51
CA GLU A 158 23.18 -3.90 -17.48
C GLU A 158 24.07 -2.84 -16.80
N ASN A 159 25.34 -2.79 -17.17
CA ASN A 159 26.16 -1.61 -16.93
C ASN A 159 25.46 -0.52 -17.74
N ILE A 160 24.53 0.19 -17.11
CA ILE A 160 23.95 1.40 -17.69
C ILE A 160 25.12 2.38 -17.72
N GLU A 161 25.75 2.52 -18.88
CA GLU A 161 26.82 3.50 -19.07
C GLU A 161 26.19 4.90 -19.03
N MET A 162 26.21 5.45 -17.82
CA MET A 162 25.66 6.76 -17.51
C MET A 162 26.64 7.83 -18.00
N VAL A 163 26.13 8.78 -18.77
CA VAL A 163 26.93 9.94 -19.20
C VAL A 163 26.57 11.12 -18.32
N ASP A 164 27.58 11.70 -17.67
CA ASP A 164 27.41 12.95 -16.91
C ASP A 164 26.93 14.08 -17.82
N GLU A 165 25.90 14.79 -17.37
CA GLU A 165 25.32 15.94 -18.05
C GLU A 165 25.12 17.05 -17.03
N VAL A 166 25.76 18.20 -17.23
CA VAL A 166 25.59 19.37 -16.36
C VAL A 166 24.73 20.40 -17.07
N ILE A 167 23.54 20.65 -16.53
CA ILE A 167 22.64 21.70 -17.04
C ILE A 167 22.92 22.97 -16.24
N SER A 168 23.85 23.80 -16.73
CA SER A 168 24.32 25.02 -16.04
C SER A 168 23.89 26.32 -16.71
N THR A 169 23.04 26.25 -17.74
CA THR A 169 22.46 27.43 -18.40
C THR A 169 20.97 27.24 -18.56
N ILE A 170 20.22 28.33 -18.43
CA ILE A 170 18.75 28.30 -18.54
C ILE A 170 18.33 27.59 -19.83
N LEU A 171 17.54 26.54 -19.69
CA LEU A 171 17.00 25.77 -20.81
C LEU A 171 15.57 26.24 -21.11
N GLN A 172 15.26 26.39 -22.40
CA GLN A 172 13.94 26.79 -22.89
C GLN A 172 13.44 25.73 -23.87
N ILE A 173 12.35 25.04 -23.53
CA ILE A 173 11.69 24.04 -24.39
C ILE A 173 10.40 24.68 -24.89
N LYS A 174 10.30 24.89 -26.20
CA LYS A 174 9.18 25.65 -26.80
C LYS A 174 7.91 24.79 -26.95
N PRO A 175 6.74 25.42 -27.21
CA PRO A 175 5.52 24.69 -27.54
C PRO A 175 5.71 23.72 -28.70
N GLY A 176 5.31 22.46 -28.50
CA GLY A 176 5.47 21.37 -29.48
C GLY A 176 6.88 20.79 -29.60
N GLU A 177 7.87 21.32 -28.86
CA GLU A 177 9.21 20.74 -28.77
C GLU A 177 9.23 19.59 -27.76
N THR A 178 10.10 18.60 -27.98
CA THR A 178 10.34 17.51 -27.02
C THR A 178 11.83 17.41 -26.73
N LYS A 179 12.19 17.47 -25.45
CA LYS A 179 13.55 17.27 -24.96
C LYS A 179 13.61 15.99 -24.14
N THR A 180 14.49 15.08 -24.53
CA THR A 180 14.68 13.79 -23.83
C THR A 180 16.11 13.67 -23.31
N TYR A 181 16.23 13.30 -22.05
CA TYR A 181 17.46 12.82 -21.42
C TYR A 181 17.28 11.34 -21.13
N LYS A 182 18.24 10.53 -21.58
CA LYS A 182 18.22 9.08 -21.39
C LYS A 182 19.59 8.55 -21.01
N ASN A 183 19.66 7.69 -19.99
CA ASN A 183 20.90 7.10 -19.46
C ASN A 183 21.90 8.21 -19.07
N LYS A 184 21.43 9.20 -18.32
CA LYS A 184 22.22 10.38 -17.91
C LYS A 184 22.33 10.49 -16.40
N ASN A 185 23.53 10.84 -15.93
CA ASN A 185 23.72 11.39 -14.59
C ASN A 185 23.66 12.91 -14.70
N ILE A 186 22.51 13.47 -14.33
CA ILE A 186 22.19 14.88 -14.55
C ILE A 186 22.49 15.65 -13.27
N HIS A 187 23.29 16.70 -13.41
CA HIS A 187 23.54 17.70 -12.39
C HIS A 187 22.81 18.99 -12.80
N LEU A 188 21.65 19.24 -12.20
CA LEU A 188 20.82 20.40 -12.53
C LEU A 188 21.24 21.60 -11.70
N LYS A 189 21.73 22.66 -12.39
CA LYS A 189 22.28 23.89 -11.79
C LYS A 189 21.74 25.15 -12.47
N ALA A 190 20.64 25.01 -13.21
CA ALA A 190 20.01 26.08 -13.93
C ALA A 190 18.52 25.81 -14.13
N TYR A 191 17.76 26.88 -14.26
CA TYR A 191 16.33 26.83 -14.55
C TYR A 191 15.99 26.13 -15.87
N ILE A 192 14.95 25.29 -15.88
CA ILE A 192 14.33 24.76 -17.09
C ILE A 192 12.93 25.35 -17.22
N ASN A 193 12.67 26.06 -18.33
CA ASN A 193 11.32 26.52 -18.66
C ASN A 193 10.79 25.65 -19.80
N CYS A 194 9.69 24.94 -19.55
CA CYS A 194 9.11 24.00 -20.48
C CYS A 194 7.69 24.41 -20.88
N GLU A 195 7.48 24.71 -22.16
CA GLU A 195 6.17 24.87 -22.78
C GLU A 195 5.85 23.70 -23.74
N GLY A 196 6.74 22.70 -23.83
CA GLY A 196 6.62 21.49 -24.65
C GLY A 196 6.64 20.22 -23.81
N ASN A 197 7.42 19.22 -24.21
CA ASN A 197 7.56 17.95 -23.46
C ASN A 197 8.98 17.77 -22.95
N LEU A 198 9.14 17.50 -21.66
CA LEU A 198 10.41 17.16 -21.03
C LEU A 198 10.36 15.71 -20.53
N ILE A 199 11.32 14.90 -20.97
CA ILE A 199 11.36 13.47 -20.66
C ILE A 199 12.71 13.10 -20.06
N PHE A 200 12.68 12.48 -18.89
CA PHE A 200 13.82 11.81 -18.26
C PHE A 200 13.54 10.32 -18.20
N ASP A 201 14.42 9.50 -18.77
CA ASP A 201 14.27 8.04 -18.79
C ASP A 201 15.59 7.37 -18.37
N HIS A 202 15.56 6.50 -17.36
CA HIS A 202 16.77 5.86 -16.84
C HIS A 202 17.87 6.87 -16.46
N CYS A 203 17.51 7.93 -15.72
CA CYS A 203 18.44 8.98 -15.31
C CYS A 203 18.67 8.99 -13.80
N ILE A 204 19.83 9.49 -13.37
CA ILE A 204 20.06 9.97 -12.01
C ILE A 204 19.94 11.49 -12.10
N ILE A 205 19.07 12.10 -11.30
CA ILE A 205 18.83 13.54 -11.30
C ILE A 205 19.25 14.10 -9.96
N ASN A 206 20.36 14.83 -9.95
CA ASN A 206 20.86 15.55 -8.77
C ASN A 206 20.39 17.01 -8.84
N TYR A 207 19.79 17.47 -7.75
CA TYR A 207 19.34 18.86 -7.56
C TYR A 207 19.65 19.30 -6.12
N ASN A 208 19.55 20.61 -5.84
CA ASN A 208 20.00 21.25 -4.61
C ASN A 208 21.49 20.98 -4.28
N GLU A 209 22.34 20.87 -5.31
CA GLU A 209 23.80 20.69 -5.13
C GLU A 209 24.53 21.99 -4.79
N THR A 210 23.98 23.12 -5.21
CA THR A 210 24.53 24.47 -4.98
C THR A 210 23.39 25.44 -4.65
N ASP A 211 23.72 26.66 -4.20
CA ASP A 211 22.73 27.73 -3.99
C ASP A 211 22.25 28.36 -5.32
N ASP A 212 22.63 27.80 -6.48
CA ASP A 212 22.19 28.27 -7.79
C ASP A 212 20.81 27.68 -8.13
N GLY A 213 19.94 28.45 -8.79
CA GLY A 213 18.59 27.99 -9.09
C GLY A 213 18.55 26.79 -10.06
N ASP A 214 17.80 25.76 -9.69
CA ASP A 214 17.67 24.47 -10.39
C ASP A 214 16.20 24.14 -10.73
N GLU A 215 15.30 25.12 -10.61
CA GLU A 215 13.86 24.90 -10.73
C GLU A 215 13.41 24.60 -12.17
N ILE A 216 12.45 23.69 -12.30
CA ILE A 216 11.74 23.38 -13.54
C ILE A 216 10.36 24.04 -13.50
N THR A 217 10.08 24.93 -14.44
CA THR A 217 8.74 25.53 -14.61
C THR A 217 8.05 24.93 -15.84
N LEU A 218 6.89 24.32 -15.62
CA LEU A 218 6.02 23.76 -16.65
C LEU A 218 4.92 24.77 -16.97
N GLY A 219 4.94 25.34 -18.18
CA GLY A 219 3.91 26.25 -18.69
C GLY A 219 2.67 25.53 -19.22
N SER A 220 1.67 26.28 -19.69
CA SER A 220 0.42 25.71 -20.18
C SER A 220 0.62 24.72 -21.35
N ASN A 221 -0.10 23.60 -21.29
CA ASN A 221 -0.04 22.47 -22.22
C ASN A 221 1.34 21.77 -22.31
N SER A 222 2.21 21.96 -21.33
CA SER A 222 3.47 21.24 -21.24
C SER A 222 3.32 19.91 -20.50
N SER A 223 4.29 19.01 -20.71
CA SER A 223 4.37 17.75 -19.99
C SER A 223 5.76 17.47 -19.44
N LEU A 224 5.78 16.79 -18.28
CA LEU A 224 6.97 16.21 -17.68
C LEU A 224 6.73 14.71 -17.49
N THR A 225 7.65 13.90 -18.02
CA THR A 225 7.68 12.46 -17.78
C THR A 225 9.03 12.08 -17.19
N ILE A 226 9.02 11.45 -16.03
CA ILE A 226 10.18 10.82 -15.42
C ILE A 226 9.88 9.33 -15.33
N THR A 227 10.77 8.50 -15.87
CA THR A 227 10.62 7.04 -15.80
C THR A 227 11.92 6.34 -15.47
N ASN A 228 11.83 5.24 -14.71
CA ASN A 228 12.95 4.36 -14.38
C ASN A 228 14.15 5.09 -13.78
N SER A 229 13.94 6.19 -13.07
CA SER A 229 14.99 7.15 -12.70
C SER A 229 15.18 7.24 -11.19
N VAL A 230 16.37 7.67 -10.76
CA VAL A 230 16.69 7.98 -9.37
C VAL A 230 16.79 9.50 -9.22
N ILE A 231 16.06 10.08 -8.28
CA ILE A 231 16.05 11.50 -8.00
C ILE A 231 16.69 11.71 -6.63
N LEU A 232 17.81 12.43 -6.61
CA LEU A 232 18.64 12.65 -5.43
C LEU A 232 18.60 14.13 -5.05
N CYS A 233 17.96 14.44 -3.93
CA CYS A 233 18.03 15.74 -3.31
C CYS A 233 19.36 15.88 -2.55
N LYS A 234 20.21 16.84 -2.91
CA LYS A 234 21.54 17.02 -2.30
C LYS A 234 21.59 18.13 -1.24
N GLY A 235 20.47 18.80 -1.00
CA GLY A 235 20.35 19.89 -0.01
C GLY A 235 18.89 20.26 0.29
N PHE A 236 18.67 21.01 1.38
CA PHE A 236 17.33 21.45 1.75
C PHE A 236 17.06 22.88 1.29
N ASP A 237 16.19 23.03 0.30
CA ASP A 237 15.58 24.29 -0.10
C ASP A 237 14.04 24.19 0.07
N LYS A 238 13.41 25.31 0.45
CA LYS A 238 11.95 25.47 0.51
C LYS A 238 11.35 25.97 -0.80
N ASN A 239 12.17 26.32 -1.78
CA ASN A 239 11.72 26.57 -3.15
C ASN A 239 11.25 25.27 -3.79
N THR A 240 10.22 25.36 -4.64
CA THR A 240 9.69 24.17 -5.30
C THR A 240 10.56 23.79 -6.48
N PHE A 241 11.03 22.54 -6.51
CA PHE A 241 11.85 22.04 -7.60
C PHE A 241 11.12 22.03 -8.95
N ILE A 242 9.88 21.54 -9.00
CA ILE A 242 9.03 21.52 -10.20
C ILE A 242 7.74 22.31 -9.95
N THR A 243 7.59 23.44 -10.64
CA THR A 243 6.38 24.27 -10.59
C THR A 243 5.51 24.06 -11.83
N CYS A 244 4.25 23.68 -11.62
CA CYS A 244 3.23 23.63 -12.68
C CYS A 244 2.50 24.99 -12.74
N ASP A 245 2.82 25.78 -13.77
CA ASP A 245 2.35 27.15 -14.05
C ASP A 245 1.45 27.17 -15.29
N GLY A 246 0.39 26.36 -15.24
CA GLY A 246 -0.55 26.17 -16.32
C GLY A 246 -1.24 24.82 -16.24
N ASP A 247 -2.21 24.59 -17.13
CA ASP A 247 -2.75 23.25 -17.39
C ASP A 247 -1.63 22.34 -17.90
N THR A 248 -1.22 21.36 -17.10
CA THR A 248 0.00 20.56 -17.30
C THR A 248 -0.25 19.09 -17.07
N GLN A 249 0.67 18.25 -17.56
CA GLN A 249 0.66 16.82 -17.31
C GLN A 249 2.00 16.37 -16.71
N VAL A 250 1.95 15.66 -15.59
CA VAL A 250 3.13 15.08 -14.95
C VAL A 250 2.95 13.58 -14.75
N THR A 251 3.93 12.81 -15.22
CA THR A 251 3.98 11.35 -15.07
C THR A 251 5.30 10.96 -14.41
N LEU A 252 5.20 10.25 -13.29
CA LEU A 252 6.31 9.62 -12.56
C LEU A 252 6.04 8.11 -12.56
N ASP A 253 6.94 7.31 -13.12
CA ASP A 253 6.75 5.86 -13.20
C ASP A 253 8.03 5.08 -12.99
N ASN A 254 7.99 4.16 -12.03
CA ASN A 254 9.11 3.29 -11.67
C ASN A 254 10.36 4.09 -11.22
N ASP A 255 10.16 5.16 -10.45
CA ASP A 255 11.22 6.05 -9.99
C ASP A 255 11.55 5.87 -8.50
N THR A 256 12.78 6.20 -8.10
CA THR A 256 13.19 6.28 -6.69
C THR A 256 13.51 7.72 -6.32
N PHE A 257 12.89 8.22 -5.25
CA PHE A 257 13.11 9.57 -4.70
C PHE A 257 13.80 9.46 -3.34
N GLU A 258 14.96 10.09 -3.21
CA GLU A 258 15.75 10.10 -1.99
C GLU A 258 15.79 11.52 -1.40
N ASP A 259 15.28 11.65 -0.18
CA ASP A 259 15.28 12.88 0.62
C ASP A 259 14.65 14.10 -0.10
N CYS A 260 13.65 13.87 -0.96
CA CYS A 260 12.99 14.93 -1.72
C CYS A 260 11.97 15.70 -0.86
N SER A 261 11.92 17.03 -0.99
CA SER A 261 10.95 17.91 -0.33
C SER A 261 10.61 19.06 -1.27
N TYR A 262 9.42 19.64 -1.15
CA TYR A 262 8.96 20.70 -2.08
C TYR A 262 9.14 20.30 -3.56
N PHE A 263 8.86 19.03 -3.90
CA PHE A 263 9.31 18.48 -5.18
C PHE A 263 8.42 18.93 -6.34
N ILE A 264 7.10 18.73 -6.28
CA ILE A 264 6.17 19.22 -7.29
C ILE A 264 5.07 20.06 -6.64
N LYS A 265 4.85 21.26 -7.18
CA LYS A 265 3.74 22.12 -6.79
C LYS A 265 3.03 22.65 -8.02
N SER A 266 1.71 22.56 -8.05
CA SER A 266 0.93 23.37 -8.98
C SER A 266 0.52 24.69 -8.35
N LYS A 267 0.50 25.75 -9.17
CA LYS A 267 -0.03 27.04 -8.69
C LYS A 267 -1.53 26.92 -8.41
N SER A 268 -2.00 27.77 -7.49
CA SER A 268 -3.44 27.94 -7.28
C SER A 268 -4.12 28.20 -8.62
N TRP A 269 -5.33 27.67 -8.81
CA TRP A 269 -6.18 27.87 -10.00
C TRP A 269 -5.75 27.15 -11.28
N GLU A 270 -4.62 26.45 -11.28
CA GLU A 270 -4.16 25.64 -12.42
C GLU A 270 -4.55 24.16 -12.24
N THR A 271 -4.61 23.41 -13.34
CA THR A 271 -4.89 21.96 -13.32
C THR A 271 -3.66 21.15 -13.71
N CYS A 272 -3.20 20.27 -12.82
CA CYS A 272 -2.14 19.30 -13.13
C CYS A 272 -2.73 17.89 -13.24
N VAL A 273 -2.79 17.33 -14.45
CA VAL A 273 -3.07 15.89 -14.63
C VAL A 273 -1.86 15.13 -14.12
N PHE A 274 -2.06 14.27 -13.13
CA PHE A 274 -0.95 13.69 -12.37
C PHE A 274 -1.05 12.17 -12.26
N SER A 275 0.06 11.49 -12.52
CA SER A 275 0.21 10.05 -12.29
C SER A 275 1.54 9.75 -11.61
N MET A 276 1.52 9.01 -10.51
CA MET A 276 2.69 8.46 -9.84
C MET A 276 2.51 6.97 -9.60
N THR A 277 3.32 6.15 -10.29
CA THR A 277 3.15 4.70 -10.31
C THR A 277 4.44 3.95 -10.05
N ASN A 278 4.36 2.87 -9.27
CA ASN A 278 5.52 1.98 -9.04
C ASN A 278 6.76 2.69 -8.49
N CYS A 279 6.59 3.81 -7.79
CA CYS A 279 7.69 4.62 -7.29
C CYS A 279 8.04 4.27 -5.84
N ARG A 280 9.31 4.45 -5.48
CA ARG A 280 9.82 4.37 -4.11
C ARG A 280 10.18 5.76 -3.60
N LEU A 281 9.63 6.17 -2.47
CA LEU A 281 9.97 7.42 -1.79
C LEU A 281 10.65 7.05 -0.48
N HIS A 282 11.88 7.53 -0.30
CA HIS A 282 12.66 7.26 0.88
C HIS A 282 13.06 8.58 1.55
N ASN A 283 12.62 8.74 2.80
CA ASN A 283 12.82 9.93 3.62
C ASN A 283 12.42 11.27 2.96
N CYS A 284 11.52 11.23 1.97
CA CYS A 284 10.91 12.43 1.41
C CYS A 284 10.06 13.15 2.48
N LEU A 285 10.07 14.49 2.50
CA LEU A 285 9.40 15.30 3.52
C LEU A 285 8.37 16.28 2.94
N GLU A 286 7.96 17.24 3.76
CA GLU A 286 6.89 18.20 3.54
C GLU A 286 6.82 18.74 2.11
N ASP A 287 5.58 18.81 1.62
CA ASP A 287 5.20 19.30 0.30
C ASP A 287 5.96 18.61 -0.84
N PHE A 288 6.32 17.32 -0.69
CA PHE A 288 6.81 16.50 -1.80
C PHE A 288 5.86 16.61 -3.00
N LEU A 289 4.55 16.47 -2.79
CA LEU A 289 3.53 16.83 -3.79
C LEU A 289 2.52 17.80 -3.18
N SER A 290 2.34 18.96 -3.82
CA SER A 290 1.25 19.91 -3.52
C SER A 290 0.51 20.26 -4.80
N LEU A 291 -0.54 19.50 -5.09
CA LEU A 291 -1.30 19.60 -6.34
C LEU A 291 -2.64 20.33 -6.13
N TYR A 292 -3.03 21.10 -7.13
CA TYR A 292 -4.35 21.70 -7.30
C TYR A 292 -4.98 21.14 -8.58
N LEU A 293 -6.20 20.64 -8.44
CA LEU A 293 -7.05 20.17 -9.53
C LEU A 293 -8.22 21.15 -9.64
N TRP A 294 -8.03 22.22 -10.41
CA TRP A 294 -9.03 23.26 -10.59
C TRP A 294 -10.19 22.79 -11.47
N GLU A 295 -9.87 22.27 -12.67
CA GLU A 295 -10.82 21.66 -13.58
C GLU A 295 -10.95 20.15 -13.35
N LYS A 296 -11.91 19.53 -14.04
CA LYS A 296 -12.11 18.08 -13.98
C LYS A 296 -10.88 17.34 -14.49
N SER A 297 -10.19 16.62 -13.60
CA SER A 297 -8.94 15.90 -13.90
C SER A 297 -8.77 14.67 -13.02
N ASP A 298 -7.92 13.77 -13.49
CA ASP A 298 -7.54 12.56 -12.78
C ASP A 298 -6.20 12.77 -12.07
N CYS A 299 -6.12 12.33 -10.81
CA CYS A 299 -4.87 12.19 -10.07
C CYS A 299 -4.77 10.75 -9.57
N VAL A 300 -3.74 10.04 -10.02
CA VAL A 300 -3.56 8.62 -9.74
C VAL A 300 -2.23 8.40 -9.04
N ILE A 301 -2.28 7.85 -7.83
CA ILE A 301 -1.10 7.49 -7.03
C ILE A 301 -1.24 6.02 -6.66
N LYS A 302 -0.52 5.14 -7.37
CA LYS A 302 -0.70 3.69 -7.19
C LYS A 302 0.59 2.88 -7.16
N ASN A 303 0.56 1.77 -6.42
CA ASN A 303 1.65 0.79 -6.33
C ASN A 303 2.98 1.41 -5.83
N ASN A 304 2.92 2.46 -5.01
CA ASN A 304 4.11 3.14 -4.51
C ASN A 304 4.50 2.61 -3.12
N MET A 305 5.79 2.73 -2.79
CA MET A 305 6.34 2.41 -1.48
C MET A 305 6.95 3.67 -0.86
N ILE A 306 6.45 4.06 0.32
CA ILE A 306 6.94 5.20 1.09
C ILE A 306 7.59 4.67 2.36
N ILE A 307 8.85 5.03 2.60
CA ILE A 307 9.61 4.61 3.77
C ILE A 307 10.20 5.84 4.47
N GLN A 308 9.97 5.91 5.78
CA GLN A 308 10.52 6.90 6.68
C GLN A 308 11.33 6.18 7.76
N ASP A 309 12.65 6.17 7.65
CA ASP A 309 13.53 5.47 8.59
C ASP A 309 14.70 6.34 9.12
N GLY A 310 14.74 7.61 8.76
CA GLY A 310 15.75 8.54 9.22
C GLY A 310 15.57 9.91 8.59
N LEU A 311 16.53 10.79 8.82
CA LEU A 311 16.63 12.06 8.11
C LEU A 311 18.08 12.29 7.73
N ASN A 312 18.29 12.70 6.48
CA ASN A 312 19.59 13.15 6.01
C ASN A 312 20.11 14.34 6.84
N PRO A 313 21.42 14.42 7.16
CA PRO A 313 21.99 15.52 7.93
C PRO A 313 21.77 16.93 7.37
N PHE A 314 21.48 17.08 6.08
CA PHE A 314 21.20 18.41 5.51
C PHE A 314 19.85 18.98 5.98
N TYR A 315 18.93 18.14 6.46
CA TYR A 315 17.67 18.62 7.02
C TYR A 315 17.94 19.43 8.29
N PRO A 316 17.32 20.62 8.43
CA PRO A 316 17.47 21.41 9.63
C PRO A 316 16.94 20.65 10.85
N LYS A 317 17.55 20.92 12.01
CA LYS A 317 17.04 20.40 13.27
C LYS A 317 15.85 21.24 13.72
N GLU A 318 14.74 20.57 13.98
CA GLU A 318 13.51 21.22 14.43
C GLU A 318 13.35 21.10 15.96
N GLU A 319 12.92 22.18 16.62
CA GLU A 319 12.67 22.15 18.06
C GLU A 319 11.43 21.34 18.42
N SER A 320 10.40 21.42 17.59
CA SER A 320 9.10 20.77 17.79
C SER A 320 8.94 19.47 17.03
N GLY A 321 9.96 19.03 16.28
CA GLY A 321 9.82 17.96 15.28
C GLY A 321 9.19 18.49 13.98
N TRP A 322 9.30 17.68 12.93
CA TRP A 322 8.69 17.95 11.63
C TRP A 322 7.18 17.71 11.68
N HIS A 323 6.41 18.69 11.22
CA HIS A 323 4.94 18.63 11.06
C HIS A 323 4.62 19.11 9.66
N GLY A 324 4.07 18.26 8.81
CA GLY A 324 3.79 18.64 7.43
C GLY A 324 2.97 17.59 6.69
N THR A 325 2.55 17.93 5.47
CA THR A 325 1.88 17.00 4.56
C THR A 325 2.85 16.56 3.48
N LEU A 326 3.01 15.26 3.25
CA LEU A 326 3.86 14.72 2.19
C LEU A 326 3.19 14.89 0.81
N ILE A 327 1.94 14.47 0.70
CA ILE A 327 1.14 14.54 -0.52
C ILE A 327 -0.18 15.26 -0.22
N ARG A 328 -0.35 16.45 -0.78
CA ARG A 328 -1.60 17.21 -0.72
C ARG A 328 -2.20 17.34 -2.12
N VAL A 329 -3.47 16.95 -2.25
CA VAL A 329 -4.24 17.14 -3.48
C VAL A 329 -5.49 17.96 -3.16
N ASN A 330 -5.45 19.24 -3.55
CA ASN A 330 -6.55 20.17 -3.40
C ASN A 330 -7.47 20.12 -4.63
N ASN A 331 -8.77 20.10 -4.39
CA ASN A 331 -9.78 20.01 -5.44
C ASN A 331 -10.77 21.17 -5.32
N ASN A 332 -11.22 21.72 -6.45
CA ASN A 332 -12.35 22.68 -6.49
C ASN A 332 -13.60 22.15 -7.20
N THR A 333 -13.53 20.92 -7.69
CA THR A 333 -14.65 20.19 -8.27
C THR A 333 -14.63 18.75 -7.74
N ASN A 334 -15.64 17.94 -8.09
CA ASN A 334 -15.70 16.53 -7.70
C ASN A 334 -14.71 15.67 -8.54
N ASN A 335 -13.42 15.95 -8.38
CA ASN A 335 -12.31 15.29 -9.04
C ASN A 335 -12.04 13.91 -8.45
N LYS A 336 -11.66 12.97 -9.30
CA LYS A 336 -11.31 11.62 -8.86
C LYS A 336 -9.83 11.59 -8.49
N VAL A 337 -9.55 11.40 -7.20
CA VAL A 337 -8.19 11.23 -6.68
C VAL A 337 -8.05 9.81 -6.15
N GLU A 338 -7.29 8.98 -6.86
CA GLU A 338 -7.07 7.57 -6.51
C GLU A 338 -5.73 7.39 -5.77
N PHE A 339 -5.78 6.77 -4.60
CA PHE A 339 -4.60 6.35 -3.85
C PHE A 339 -4.70 4.85 -3.55
N CYS A 340 -4.13 4.03 -4.43
CA CYS A 340 -4.42 2.59 -4.48
C CYS A 340 -3.16 1.73 -4.38
N ASN A 341 -3.23 0.62 -3.65
CA ASN A 341 -2.13 -0.35 -3.56
C ASN A 341 -0.78 0.25 -3.09
N ASN A 342 -0.81 1.28 -2.25
CA ASN A 342 0.41 1.89 -1.74
C ASN A 342 0.80 1.28 -0.38
N CYS A 343 2.10 1.25 -0.10
CA CYS A 343 2.66 0.85 1.19
C CYS A 343 3.35 2.04 1.86
N ILE A 344 3.09 2.26 3.14
CA ILE A 344 3.74 3.28 3.96
C ILE A 344 4.31 2.64 5.21
N PHE A 345 5.62 2.79 5.41
CA PHE A 345 6.37 2.29 6.55
C PHE A 345 7.06 3.44 7.27
N GLU A 346 6.76 3.62 8.54
CA GLU A 346 7.45 4.56 9.42
C GLU A 346 8.17 3.80 10.54
N GLU A 347 9.49 3.94 10.59
CA GLU A 347 10.33 3.34 11.62
C GLU A 347 10.53 4.30 12.79
N GLU A 348 10.77 3.76 13.99
CA GLU A 348 10.94 4.56 15.22
C GLU A 348 12.13 5.53 15.13
N THR A 349 13.12 5.21 14.29
CA THR A 349 14.29 6.06 14.01
C THR A 349 13.90 7.39 13.39
N PHE A 350 12.93 7.40 12.47
CA PHE A 350 12.40 8.62 11.86
C PHE A 350 11.74 9.53 12.90
N GLN A 351 10.92 8.96 13.79
CA GLN A 351 10.17 9.74 14.80
C GLN A 351 11.07 10.60 15.70
N LYS A 352 12.34 10.23 15.87
CA LYS A 352 13.32 10.94 16.72
C LYS A 352 14.37 11.70 15.91
N ALA A 353 14.42 11.52 14.60
CA ALA A 353 15.45 12.09 13.75
C ALA A 353 15.32 13.63 13.67
N GLY A 354 16.44 14.35 13.67
CA GLY A 354 16.43 15.81 13.47
C GLY A 354 15.83 16.64 14.63
N ILE A 355 15.47 16.07 15.79
CA ILE A 355 14.80 16.83 16.87
C ILE A 355 15.80 17.46 17.86
N ALA A 356 15.66 18.77 18.10
CA ALA A 356 16.48 19.50 19.07
C ALA A 356 15.92 19.33 20.52
N LYS A 357 16.38 18.29 21.24
CA LYS A 357 16.20 18.05 22.69
C LYS A 357 14.91 18.63 23.33
N LYS A 358 13.75 18.07 22.96
CA LYS A 358 12.47 18.14 23.69
C LYS A 358 11.74 16.80 23.50
N SER A 359 10.63 16.55 24.19
CA SER A 359 9.84 15.30 24.07
C SER A 359 8.99 15.21 22.78
N SER A 360 9.35 15.95 21.73
CA SER A 360 8.65 15.98 20.44
C SER A 360 8.99 14.75 19.59
N LYS A 361 8.14 14.48 18.60
CA LYS A 361 8.35 13.49 17.55
C LYS A 361 8.09 14.12 16.18
N ASN A 362 8.71 13.59 15.13
CA ASN A 362 8.32 13.89 13.76
C ASN A 362 6.96 13.25 13.48
N MET A 363 6.08 13.99 12.79
CA MET A 363 4.73 13.60 12.49
C MET A 363 4.35 14.12 11.11
N LEU A 364 4.02 13.23 10.19
CA LEU A 364 3.62 13.59 8.83
C LEU A 364 2.20 13.14 8.55
N THR A 365 1.45 13.99 7.86
CA THR A 365 0.27 13.57 7.12
C THR A 365 0.77 13.09 5.76
N TYR A 366 0.70 11.78 5.51
CA TYR A 366 1.24 11.19 4.29
C TYR A 366 0.40 11.50 3.07
N PHE A 367 -0.92 11.65 3.25
CA PHE A 367 -1.83 11.96 2.16
C PHE A 367 -3.02 12.78 2.67
N GLU A 368 -3.38 13.84 1.93
CA GLU A 368 -4.51 14.72 2.21
C GLU A 368 -5.29 15.03 0.92
N SER A 369 -6.56 14.61 0.85
CA SER A 369 -7.48 14.96 -0.24
C SER A 369 -8.96 14.81 0.13
N ARG A 370 -9.75 15.87 -0.05
CA ARG A 370 -11.21 15.87 0.19
C ARG A 370 -12.04 15.00 -0.75
N THR A 371 -11.47 14.58 -1.87
CA THR A 371 -12.10 13.65 -2.82
C THR A 371 -11.29 12.36 -2.96
N GLY A 372 -10.30 12.17 -2.08
CA GLY A 372 -9.40 11.04 -2.09
C GLY A 372 -10.11 9.73 -1.77
N GLU A 373 -9.83 8.73 -2.60
CA GLU A 373 -10.27 7.36 -2.42
C GLU A 373 -9.07 6.45 -2.21
N ILE A 374 -8.94 5.95 -0.98
CA ILE A 374 -7.85 5.08 -0.55
C ILE A 374 -8.29 3.62 -0.70
N ARG A 375 -7.56 2.81 -1.47
CA ARG A 375 -7.90 1.38 -1.65
C ARG A 375 -6.71 0.46 -1.49
N ASN A 376 -6.91 -0.67 -0.80
CA ASN A 376 -5.97 -1.79 -0.75
C ASN A 376 -4.54 -1.35 -0.35
N CYS A 377 -4.42 -0.43 0.60
CA CYS A 377 -3.15 0.11 1.07
C CYS A 377 -2.71 -0.51 2.40
N LEU A 378 -1.39 -0.57 2.62
CA LEU A 378 -0.79 -0.98 3.89
C LEU A 378 -0.09 0.20 4.56
N PHE A 379 -0.43 0.45 5.81
CA PHE A 379 0.20 1.47 6.64
C PHE A 379 0.74 0.81 7.90
N LYS A 380 2.00 1.09 8.23
CA LYS A 380 2.66 0.49 9.40
C LYS A 380 3.51 1.50 10.14
N GLY A 381 3.31 1.57 11.46
CA GLY A 381 4.14 2.39 12.37
C GLY A 381 3.88 3.90 12.32
N ILE A 382 2.99 4.38 11.42
CA ILE A 382 2.71 5.81 11.27
C ILE A 382 2.18 6.43 12.58
N SER A 383 2.65 7.64 12.90
CA SER A 383 2.28 8.35 14.12
C SER A 383 1.89 9.79 13.84
N GLN A 384 0.67 10.17 14.26
CA GLN A 384 0.19 11.55 14.20
C GLN A 384 -0.64 11.91 15.46
N ASP A 385 -0.49 13.13 15.97
CA ASP A 385 -1.09 13.59 17.23
C ASP A 385 -2.18 14.66 17.04
N TYR A 386 -2.29 15.28 15.85
CA TYR A 386 -3.23 16.38 15.60
C TYR A 386 -4.37 16.03 14.63
N SER A 387 -4.06 15.75 13.36
CA SER A 387 -5.01 15.32 12.31
C SER A 387 -4.93 13.80 12.08
N GLY A 388 -5.57 13.25 11.05
CA GLY A 388 -5.20 11.91 10.60
C GLY A 388 -3.80 11.93 9.99
N ALA A 389 -3.12 10.79 10.02
CA ALA A 389 -1.93 10.57 9.19
C ALA A 389 -2.32 10.39 7.71
N ILE A 390 -3.54 9.91 7.45
CA ILE A 390 -4.18 9.85 6.13
C ILE A 390 -5.55 10.52 6.21
N ASP A 391 -5.70 11.61 5.46
CA ASP A 391 -6.89 12.45 5.42
C ASP A 391 -7.56 12.29 4.05
N ALA A 392 -8.67 11.55 4.00
CA ALA A 392 -9.34 11.21 2.74
C ALA A 392 -10.86 11.08 2.87
N HIS A 393 -11.57 11.09 1.74
CA HIS A 393 -13.03 10.93 1.75
C HIS A 393 -13.46 9.48 1.97
N LYS A 394 -12.75 8.54 1.33
CA LYS A 394 -13.12 7.11 1.35
C LYS A 394 -11.94 6.19 1.58
N PHE A 395 -12.16 5.12 2.33
CA PHE A 395 -11.18 4.08 2.63
C PHE A 395 -11.78 2.69 2.38
N PHE A 396 -11.10 1.87 1.59
CA PHE A 396 -11.54 0.53 1.25
C PHE A 396 -10.40 -0.48 1.37
N GLU A 397 -10.66 -1.60 2.04
CA GLU A 397 -9.75 -2.76 2.01
C GLU A 397 -8.33 -2.44 2.50
N CYS A 398 -8.19 -1.42 3.34
CA CYS A 398 -6.89 -0.96 3.84
C CYS A 398 -6.51 -1.68 5.14
N ARG A 399 -5.20 -1.78 5.38
CA ARG A 399 -4.64 -2.35 6.61
C ARG A 399 -3.73 -1.37 7.31
N PHE A 400 -3.93 -1.24 8.61
CA PHE A 400 -3.17 -0.38 9.50
C PHE A 400 -2.58 -1.22 10.64
N GLU A 401 -1.26 -1.16 10.83
CA GLU A 401 -0.57 -1.93 11.86
C GLU A 401 0.28 -1.01 12.75
N LYS A 402 0.02 -1.05 14.05
CA LYS A 402 0.78 -0.30 15.06
C LYS A 402 0.81 1.21 14.80
N CYS A 403 -0.30 1.74 14.27
CA CYS A 403 -0.43 3.14 13.92
C CYS A 403 -1.04 3.96 15.08
N THR A 404 -0.70 5.24 15.15
CA THR A 404 -1.33 6.23 16.04
C THR A 404 -2.05 7.26 15.19
N ASN A 405 -3.37 7.40 15.40
CA ASN A 405 -4.22 8.33 14.65
C ASN A 405 -4.11 8.21 13.11
N PRO A 406 -4.20 6.97 12.56
CA PRO A 406 -3.94 6.73 11.15
C PRO A 406 -4.96 7.37 10.20
N VAL A 407 -6.24 7.47 10.60
CA VAL A 407 -7.33 7.76 9.66
C VAL A 407 -8.12 9.00 10.10
N HIS A 408 -8.32 9.91 9.18
CA HIS A 408 -9.30 10.99 9.28
C HIS A 408 -10.17 11.00 8.01
N THR A 409 -11.49 10.88 8.19
CA THR A 409 -12.43 11.04 7.08
C THR A 409 -12.72 12.51 6.83
N MET A 410 -12.68 12.91 5.56
CA MET A 410 -12.97 14.27 5.13
C MET A 410 -14.28 14.34 4.36
N LYS A 411 -15.08 15.37 4.63
CA LYS A 411 -16.23 15.69 3.81
C LYS A 411 -15.82 16.26 2.45
N ASN A 412 -16.37 15.68 1.39
CA ASN A 412 -16.40 16.25 0.06
C ASN A 412 -17.51 17.31 0.00
N TYR A 413 -17.15 18.58 -0.18
CA TYR A 413 -18.13 19.66 -0.29
C TYR A 413 -18.64 19.89 -1.71
N TYR A 414 -18.11 19.16 -2.69
CA TYR A 414 -18.40 19.32 -4.11
C TYR A 414 -19.25 18.20 -4.69
N SER A 415 -19.54 17.17 -3.90
CA SER A 415 -20.43 16.08 -4.28
C SER A 415 -21.91 16.42 -4.05
N ASP A 416 -22.79 15.68 -4.71
CA ASP A 416 -24.23 15.70 -4.42
C ASP A 416 -24.48 15.26 -2.95
N ASP A 417 -25.63 15.67 -2.37
CA ASP A 417 -25.99 15.48 -0.95
C ASP A 417 -25.95 14.02 -0.43
N ASP A 418 -25.72 13.02 -1.30
CA ASP A 418 -25.69 11.59 -0.98
C ASP A 418 -24.27 10.95 -0.90
N ASP A 419 -23.21 11.66 -1.31
CA ASP A 419 -21.83 11.13 -1.24
C ASP A 419 -21.18 11.42 0.12
N GLU A 420 -21.43 10.54 1.07
CA GLU A 420 -20.91 10.66 2.44
C GLU A 420 -19.56 9.95 2.60
N PRO A 421 -18.70 10.41 3.53
CA PRO A 421 -17.43 9.76 3.80
C PRO A 421 -17.64 8.31 4.25
N CYS A 422 -16.76 7.39 3.85
CA CYS A 422 -16.90 5.98 4.21
C CYS A 422 -15.58 5.24 4.45
N ILE A 423 -15.64 4.25 5.34
CA ILE A 423 -14.57 3.32 5.65
C ILE A 423 -15.18 1.92 5.59
N ASP A 424 -14.76 1.12 4.63
CA ASP A 424 -15.30 -0.22 4.43
C ASP A 424 -14.20 -1.27 4.31
N ASN A 425 -14.47 -2.45 4.88
CA ASN A 425 -13.60 -3.63 4.79
C ASN A 425 -12.14 -3.40 5.25
N CYS A 426 -11.90 -2.44 6.16
CA CYS A 426 -10.56 -2.13 6.66
C CYS A 426 -10.20 -2.97 7.90
N VAL A 427 -8.89 -3.16 8.13
CA VAL A 427 -8.34 -3.91 9.26
C VAL A 427 -7.33 -3.05 10.02
N PHE A 428 -7.53 -2.91 11.32
CA PHE A 428 -6.65 -2.17 12.23
C PHE A 428 -6.09 -3.15 13.26
N VAL A 429 -4.77 -3.20 13.39
CA VAL A 429 -4.06 -4.11 14.31
C VAL A 429 -3.16 -3.29 15.21
N GLU A 430 -3.35 -3.42 16.53
CA GLU A 430 -2.53 -2.75 17.55
C GLU A 430 -2.45 -1.22 17.40
N CYS A 431 -3.48 -0.60 16.82
CA CYS A 431 -3.54 0.84 16.62
C CYS A 431 -4.15 1.57 17.83
N THR A 432 -3.84 2.85 17.97
CA THR A 432 -4.44 3.77 18.96
C THR A 432 -4.95 5.04 18.29
N ASP A 433 -5.94 5.69 18.90
CA ASP A 433 -6.58 6.90 18.38
C ASP A 433 -7.09 6.75 16.93
N VAL A 434 -7.63 5.57 16.61
CA VAL A 434 -7.65 4.95 15.27
C VAL A 434 -8.35 5.76 14.18
N ILE A 435 -9.62 6.13 14.37
CA ILE A 435 -10.43 6.80 13.34
C ILE A 435 -10.98 8.12 13.89
N ALA A 436 -10.62 9.23 13.26
CA ALA A 436 -11.29 10.51 13.37
C ALA A 436 -12.34 10.65 12.25
N THR A 437 -13.60 10.90 12.61
CA THR A 437 -14.69 10.94 11.63
C THR A 437 -15.26 12.34 11.45
N ASP A 438 -15.44 12.78 10.20
CA ASP A 438 -16.40 13.85 9.89
C ASP A 438 -17.85 13.36 10.09
N ASP A 439 -18.78 14.32 10.11
CA ASP A 439 -20.21 14.03 10.24
C ASP A 439 -20.69 13.07 9.14
N ASN A 440 -21.70 12.25 9.44
CA ASN A 440 -22.33 11.28 8.54
C ASN A 440 -21.44 10.13 8.02
N THR A 441 -20.22 9.99 8.53
CA THR A 441 -19.30 8.93 8.12
C THR A 441 -19.92 7.53 8.31
N GLN A 442 -19.76 6.68 7.29
CA GLN A 442 -20.19 5.29 7.32
C GLN A 442 -18.98 4.37 7.54
N ILE A 443 -19.01 3.56 8.60
CA ILE A 443 -17.96 2.59 8.93
C ILE A 443 -18.56 1.19 8.89
N THR A 444 -18.15 0.37 7.92
CA THR A 444 -18.74 -0.94 7.67
C THR A 444 -17.70 -2.04 7.56
N ASN A 445 -18.05 -3.25 7.99
CA ASN A 445 -17.24 -4.46 7.80
C ASN A 445 -15.78 -4.29 8.25
N CYS A 446 -15.50 -3.48 9.28
CA CYS A 446 -14.14 -3.22 9.75
C CYS A 446 -13.76 -4.14 10.91
N GLN A 447 -12.47 -4.40 11.09
CA GLN A 447 -11.94 -5.22 12.18
C GLN A 447 -10.88 -4.43 12.95
N PHE A 448 -11.04 -4.33 14.27
CA PHE A 448 -10.10 -3.69 15.19
C PHE A 448 -9.55 -4.76 16.13
N VAL A 449 -8.28 -5.12 15.97
CA VAL A 449 -7.64 -6.21 16.71
C VAL A 449 -6.60 -5.63 17.64
N SER A 450 -6.74 -5.87 18.94
CA SER A 450 -5.82 -5.38 19.98
C SER A 450 -5.61 -3.87 19.95
N CYS A 451 -6.53 -3.11 19.33
CA CYS A 451 -6.49 -1.66 19.31
C CYS A 451 -6.92 -1.10 20.67
N TYR A 452 -6.45 0.09 21.02
CA TYR A 452 -6.66 0.64 22.35
C TYR A 452 -6.98 2.13 22.34
N ASP A 453 -7.47 2.60 23.50
CA ASP A 453 -7.91 3.97 23.72
C ASP A 453 -9.01 4.40 22.74
N ASN A 454 -8.89 5.53 22.01
CA ASN A 454 -9.98 6.00 21.14
C ASN A 454 -9.97 5.25 19.81
N LEU A 455 -10.97 4.43 19.53
CA LEU A 455 -11.09 3.71 18.25
C LEU A 455 -11.87 4.50 17.21
N ILE A 456 -12.98 5.11 17.64
CA ILE A 456 -13.82 5.95 16.78
C ILE A 456 -14.12 7.23 17.55
N ARG A 457 -13.64 8.35 17.01
CA ARG A 457 -13.84 9.69 17.57
C ARG A 457 -14.45 10.62 16.53
N PRO A 458 -15.50 11.38 16.87
CA PRO A 458 -16.04 12.37 15.97
C PRO A 458 -15.13 13.61 15.99
N TYR A 459 -14.75 14.07 14.80
CA TYR A 459 -14.16 15.38 14.59
C TYR A 459 -15.25 16.45 14.44
N GLY A 460 -16.37 16.09 13.80
CA GLY A 460 -17.59 16.88 13.72
C GLY A 460 -18.50 16.79 14.95
N TYR A 461 -19.53 17.64 15.00
CA TYR A 461 -20.48 17.69 16.12
C TYR A 461 -21.93 17.36 15.74
N ASP A 462 -22.24 17.32 14.44
CA ASP A 462 -23.61 17.16 13.95
C ASP A 462 -24.06 15.70 13.87
N GLY A 463 -23.14 14.74 14.01
CA GLY A 463 -23.45 13.32 14.14
C GLY A 463 -23.81 12.67 12.81
N GLY A 464 -24.74 11.71 12.82
CA GLY A 464 -25.10 10.92 11.64
C GLY A 464 -24.13 9.78 11.32
N ILE A 465 -23.13 9.54 12.17
CA ILE A 465 -22.15 8.46 11.99
C ILE A 465 -22.85 7.11 12.11
N SER A 466 -22.57 6.19 11.19
CA SER A 466 -23.08 4.82 11.23
C SER A 466 -21.91 3.83 11.30
N VAL A 467 -21.95 2.91 12.26
CA VAL A 467 -20.96 1.85 12.44
C VAL A 467 -21.69 0.51 12.40
N GLU A 468 -21.48 -0.28 11.34
CA GLU A 468 -22.20 -1.54 11.12
C GLU A 468 -21.27 -2.71 10.80
N PHE A 469 -21.63 -3.90 11.26
CA PHE A 469 -20.92 -5.16 10.95
C PHE A 469 -19.43 -5.15 11.30
N CYS A 470 -19.02 -4.33 12.28
CA CYS A 470 -17.63 -4.22 12.70
C CYS A 470 -17.31 -5.18 13.86
N GLN A 471 -16.05 -5.60 13.93
CA GLN A 471 -15.53 -6.47 14.99
C GLN A 471 -14.46 -5.75 15.80
N PHE A 472 -14.63 -5.73 17.12
CA PHE A 472 -13.70 -5.15 18.09
C PHE A 472 -13.19 -6.27 18.97
N ILE A 473 -11.94 -6.68 18.73
CA ILE A 473 -11.33 -7.87 19.32
C ILE A 473 -10.19 -7.44 20.22
N ASN A 474 -10.21 -7.87 21.49
CA ASN A 474 -9.18 -7.60 22.48
C ASN A 474 -8.91 -6.09 22.70
N THR A 475 -9.96 -5.27 22.59
CA THR A 475 -9.88 -3.82 22.82
C THR A 475 -9.62 -3.51 24.28
N ARG A 476 -8.74 -2.53 24.54
CA ARG A 476 -8.44 -2.10 25.91
C ARG A 476 -8.33 -0.59 26.06
N ASN A 477 -8.35 -0.15 27.32
CA ASN A 477 -8.06 1.22 27.69
C ASN A 477 -6.78 1.32 28.52
N THR A 478 -5.78 2.02 28.00
CA THR A 478 -4.46 2.17 28.63
C THR A 478 -4.24 3.56 29.23
N LYS A 479 -5.01 4.56 28.78
CA LYS A 479 -4.79 5.99 29.09
C LYS A 479 -3.47 6.53 28.54
N GLU A 480 -3.01 5.94 27.44
CA GLU A 480 -1.85 6.40 26.68
C GLU A 480 -2.25 7.37 25.56
N SER A 481 -3.55 7.57 25.34
CA SER A 481 -4.06 8.58 24.39
C SER A 481 -3.42 9.94 24.63
N ILE A 482 -2.82 10.42 23.56
CA ILE A 482 -2.17 11.71 23.42
C ILE A 482 -3.19 12.83 23.13
N ILE A 483 -4.38 12.49 22.62
CA ILE A 483 -5.40 13.44 22.15
C ILE A 483 -6.41 13.80 23.25
N SER A 484 -6.86 12.85 24.07
CA SER A 484 -7.97 13.08 25.00
C SER A 484 -7.74 12.52 26.40
N LYS A 485 -8.09 13.33 27.42
CA LYS A 485 -8.14 12.91 28.83
C LYS A 485 -9.37 12.07 29.17
N ARG A 486 -10.40 12.07 28.33
CA ARG A 486 -11.59 11.20 28.43
C ARG A 486 -11.47 10.12 27.37
N ILE A 487 -11.35 8.88 27.81
CA ILE A 487 -10.85 7.81 26.94
C ILE A 487 -11.96 6.77 26.81
N SER A 488 -13.08 7.16 26.21
CA SER A 488 -14.08 6.19 25.80
C SER A 488 -13.70 5.68 24.42
N CYS A 489 -13.71 4.37 24.22
CA CYS A 489 -13.18 3.80 22.98
C CYS A 489 -14.00 4.22 21.74
N ILE A 490 -15.30 4.41 21.90
CA ILE A 490 -16.18 4.88 20.85
C ILE A 490 -16.95 6.06 21.42
N THR A 491 -16.80 7.22 20.78
CA THR A 491 -17.51 8.44 21.15
C THR A 491 -18.43 8.86 20.03
N PHE A 492 -19.60 9.40 20.38
CA PHE A 492 -20.52 10.00 19.43
C PHE A 492 -20.96 11.39 19.89
N THR A 493 -21.18 12.28 18.93
CA THR A 493 -21.66 13.65 19.16
C THR A 493 -22.97 13.87 18.41
N ARG A 494 -23.79 14.79 18.90
CA ARG A 494 -24.93 15.34 18.18
C ARG A 494 -25.29 16.71 18.75
N THR A 495 -25.47 17.73 17.90
CA THR A 495 -25.85 19.07 18.37
C THR A 495 -27.35 19.21 18.69
N LYS A 496 -27.76 20.38 19.20
CA LYS A 496 -29.17 20.72 19.43
C LYS A 496 -29.96 21.03 18.14
N SER A 497 -29.29 21.08 16.99
CA SER A 497 -29.93 21.44 15.72
C SER A 497 -30.85 20.31 15.26
N SER A 498 -32.08 20.64 14.86
CA SER A 498 -33.03 19.66 14.33
C SER A 498 -32.65 19.10 12.95
N LYS A 499 -31.64 19.67 12.29
CA LYS A 499 -31.10 19.18 11.02
C LYS A 499 -30.10 18.04 11.19
N THR A 500 -29.61 17.82 12.41
CA THR A 500 -28.65 16.74 12.71
C THR A 500 -29.30 15.38 12.70
N ARG A 501 -28.50 14.35 12.45
CA ARG A 501 -28.93 12.94 12.46
C ARG A 501 -28.46 12.23 13.73
N ALA A 502 -29.23 11.24 14.15
CA ALA A 502 -28.76 10.33 15.20
C ALA A 502 -27.63 9.46 14.65
N ASN A 503 -26.74 9.04 15.53
CA ASN A 503 -25.70 8.06 15.21
C ASN A 503 -26.24 6.63 15.40
N TYR A 504 -25.59 5.68 14.75
CA TYR A 504 -25.98 4.27 14.79
C TYR A 504 -24.75 3.38 15.00
N LEU A 505 -24.85 2.45 15.94
CA LEU A 505 -23.90 1.35 16.13
C LEU A 505 -24.69 0.04 16.07
N LYS A 506 -24.55 -0.72 14.99
CA LYS A 506 -25.43 -1.87 14.71
C LYS A 506 -24.66 -3.13 14.37
N LYS A 507 -25.15 -4.28 14.84
CA LYS A 507 -24.68 -5.60 14.39
C LYS A 507 -23.16 -5.78 14.53
N CYS A 508 -22.58 -5.12 15.52
CA CYS A 508 -21.15 -5.19 15.80
C CYS A 508 -20.87 -6.24 16.87
N ILE A 509 -19.66 -6.79 16.84
CA ILE A 509 -19.18 -7.78 17.81
C ILE A 509 -18.07 -7.13 18.63
N PHE A 510 -18.22 -7.16 19.95
CA PHE A 510 -17.19 -6.79 20.92
C PHE A 510 -16.78 -8.05 21.66
N ASP A 511 -15.55 -8.51 21.46
CA ASP A 511 -15.03 -9.74 22.05
C ASP A 511 -13.68 -9.51 22.72
N GLY A 512 -13.58 -9.77 24.02
CA GLY A 512 -12.34 -9.57 24.78
C GLY A 512 -12.09 -8.12 25.17
N VAL A 513 -13.13 -7.34 25.45
CA VAL A 513 -12.97 -5.93 25.86
C VAL A 513 -12.49 -5.85 27.32
N GLU A 514 -11.39 -5.14 27.59
CA GLU A 514 -10.87 -4.89 28.93
C GLU A 514 -10.77 -3.39 29.25
N LEU A 515 -11.65 -2.91 30.13
CA LEU A 515 -11.72 -1.50 30.50
C LEU A 515 -11.28 -1.25 31.94
N GLY A 516 -10.59 -0.14 32.16
CA GLY A 516 -10.45 0.45 33.48
C GLY A 516 -11.77 1.06 33.96
N ASP A 517 -11.68 2.31 34.46
CA ASP A 517 -12.85 3.07 34.91
C ASP A 517 -13.56 3.84 33.78
N ASN A 518 -13.13 3.67 32.53
CA ASN A 518 -13.71 4.35 31.37
C ASN A 518 -14.86 3.54 30.75
N PHE A 519 -15.64 4.18 29.89
CA PHE A 519 -16.70 3.51 29.12
C PHE A 519 -16.13 2.98 27.79
N LEU A 520 -16.77 1.94 27.24
CA LEU A 520 -16.53 1.51 25.88
C LEU A 520 -17.17 2.49 24.90
N ILE A 521 -18.44 2.86 25.17
CA ILE A 521 -19.25 3.74 24.33
C ILE A 521 -19.81 4.87 25.18
N GLU A 522 -19.60 6.10 24.69
CA GLU A 522 -20.07 7.33 25.32
C GLU A 522 -20.63 8.30 24.28
N ALA A 523 -21.60 9.12 24.71
CA ALA A 523 -21.96 10.34 24.00
C ALA A 523 -21.22 11.52 24.62
N ASP A 524 -20.57 12.34 23.80
CA ASP A 524 -19.99 13.61 24.21
C ASP A 524 -20.87 14.75 23.69
N VAL A 525 -21.45 15.53 24.60
CA VAL A 525 -22.29 16.67 24.25
C VAL A 525 -21.97 17.86 25.13
N PHE A 526 -21.98 19.04 24.52
CA PHE A 526 -21.76 20.31 25.21
C PHE A 526 -23.07 21.00 25.60
N GLU A 527 -24.18 20.60 24.97
CA GLU A 527 -25.51 21.15 25.18
C GLU A 527 -26.58 20.08 24.97
N LYS A 528 -27.84 20.42 25.26
CA LYS A 528 -28.95 19.47 25.06
C LYS A 528 -29.07 19.08 23.58
N PRO A 529 -28.82 17.81 23.20
CA PRO A 529 -28.91 17.38 21.82
C PRO A 529 -30.36 17.34 21.33
N HIS A 530 -30.56 17.40 20.02
CA HIS A 530 -31.88 17.25 19.41
C HIS A 530 -32.29 15.78 19.36
N GLY A 531 -33.03 15.31 20.38
CA GLY A 531 -33.44 13.90 20.44
C GLY A 531 -32.26 12.97 20.76
N VAL A 532 -32.39 11.70 20.40
CA VAL A 532 -31.42 10.64 20.76
C VAL A 532 -30.06 10.90 20.11
N VAL A 533 -28.96 10.73 20.85
CA VAL A 533 -27.61 10.90 20.28
C VAL A 533 -27.24 9.67 19.47
N THR A 534 -27.38 8.47 20.05
CA THR A 534 -26.98 7.22 19.42
C THR A 534 -27.96 6.08 19.70
N TYR A 535 -28.22 5.28 18.68
CA TYR A 535 -28.88 3.98 18.81
C TYR A 535 -27.84 2.87 18.72
N ILE A 536 -27.82 1.97 19.71
CA ILE A 536 -26.93 0.82 19.81
C ILE A 536 -27.79 -0.43 19.71
N GLU A 537 -27.75 -1.10 18.57
CA GLU A 537 -28.74 -2.12 18.21
C GLU A 537 -28.09 -3.43 17.77
N ASN A 538 -28.64 -4.56 18.24
CA ASN A 538 -28.24 -5.90 17.77
C ASN A 538 -26.72 -6.18 17.88
N CYS A 539 -26.04 -5.61 18.88
CA CYS A 539 -24.61 -5.86 19.11
C CYS A 539 -24.38 -6.99 20.11
N ASP A 540 -23.31 -7.76 19.90
CA ASP A 540 -22.91 -8.85 20.78
C ASP A 540 -21.69 -8.44 21.62
N PHE A 541 -21.78 -8.60 22.94
CA PHE A 541 -20.69 -8.35 23.89
C PHE A 541 -20.26 -9.68 24.53
N LYS A 542 -19.03 -10.11 24.26
CA LYS A 542 -18.47 -11.40 24.71
C LYS A 542 -17.17 -11.14 25.44
N ASN A 543 -16.92 -11.88 26.53
CA ASN A 543 -15.66 -11.80 27.27
C ASN A 543 -15.25 -10.36 27.64
N CYS A 544 -16.23 -9.54 28.01
CA CYS A 544 -16.04 -8.12 28.32
C CYS A 544 -15.91 -7.89 29.83
N SER A 545 -15.00 -6.99 30.22
CA SER A 545 -14.74 -6.64 31.62
C SER A 545 -14.54 -5.14 31.83
N THR A 546 -14.86 -4.67 33.03
CA THR A 546 -14.65 -3.29 33.47
C THR A 546 -14.38 -3.22 34.97
N LYS A 547 -13.51 -2.29 35.37
CA LYS A 547 -13.24 -1.96 36.78
C LYS A 547 -14.30 -1.04 37.41
N ARG A 548 -15.23 -0.50 36.61
CA ARG A 548 -16.29 0.38 37.10
C ARG A 548 -17.19 -0.35 38.10
N ALA A 549 -17.43 0.29 39.25
CA ALA A 549 -18.33 -0.23 40.29
C ALA A 549 -19.76 -0.49 39.79
N SER A 550 -20.21 0.24 38.76
CA SER A 550 -21.53 0.03 38.15
C SER A 550 -21.62 -1.23 37.29
N GLY A 551 -20.48 -1.84 36.89
CA GLY A 551 -20.43 -2.95 35.93
C GLY A 551 -20.89 -2.59 34.51
N LYS A 552 -21.16 -1.30 34.24
CA LYS A 552 -21.66 -0.82 32.95
C LYS A 552 -20.53 -0.33 32.07
N ILE A 553 -20.51 -0.78 30.81
CA ILE A 553 -19.54 -0.37 29.79
C ILE A 553 -20.09 0.66 28.79
N ILE A 554 -21.41 0.88 28.76
CA ILE A 554 -22.06 1.91 27.93
C ILE A 554 -22.59 3.02 28.84
N LYS A 555 -22.34 4.27 28.48
CA LYS A 555 -22.88 5.43 29.19
C LYS A 555 -24.23 5.84 28.60
N GLU A 556 -25.33 5.38 29.21
CA GLU A 556 -26.69 5.68 28.74
C GLU A 556 -27.09 7.15 28.97
N TYR A 557 -26.70 7.71 30.12
CA TYR A 557 -27.09 9.06 30.54
C TYR A 557 -25.89 10.00 30.54
N ILE A 558 -26.11 11.19 30.00
CA ILE A 558 -25.15 12.30 30.05
C ILE A 558 -25.76 13.46 30.83
N GLN A 559 -24.89 14.23 31.49
CA GLN A 559 -25.28 15.41 32.24
C GLN A 559 -24.93 16.65 31.45
N TYR A 560 -25.87 17.60 31.39
CA TYR A 560 -25.64 18.91 30.81
C TYR A 560 -26.24 19.99 31.71
N ASP A 561 -25.64 21.16 31.65
CA ASP A 561 -26.11 22.35 32.34
C ASP A 561 -27.02 23.18 31.43
N THR A 562 -28.00 23.83 32.05
CA THR A 562 -28.83 24.87 31.41
C THR A 562 -28.59 26.20 32.12
N LEU A 563 -29.09 27.29 31.53
CA LEU A 563 -29.10 28.63 32.15
C LEU A 563 -29.70 28.65 33.56
N PHE A 564 -30.60 27.70 33.91
CA PHE A 564 -31.36 27.73 35.16
C PHE A 564 -31.19 26.49 36.05
N LYS A 565 -30.60 25.41 35.54
CA LYS A 565 -30.45 24.12 36.25
C LYS A 565 -29.15 23.46 35.83
N LYS A 566 -28.41 22.95 36.81
CA LYS A 566 -27.21 22.14 36.60
C LYS A 566 -27.52 20.65 36.66
N ASP A 567 -26.65 19.84 36.07
CA ASP A 567 -26.66 18.37 36.16
C ASP A 567 -27.95 17.69 35.69
N ILE A 568 -28.58 18.19 34.62
CA ILE A 568 -29.77 17.55 34.06
C ILE A 568 -29.34 16.27 33.34
N ASN A 569 -29.89 15.13 33.78
CA ASN A 569 -29.69 13.85 33.11
C ASN A 569 -30.47 13.79 31.79
N PHE A 570 -29.77 13.52 30.70
CA PHE A 570 -30.30 13.27 29.37
C PHE A 570 -30.02 11.83 28.96
N HIS A 571 -31.04 11.11 28.51
CA HIS A 571 -30.89 9.75 27.99
C HIS A 571 -30.36 9.82 26.55
N ALA A 572 -29.05 9.65 26.40
CA ALA A 572 -28.33 9.93 25.16
C ALA A 572 -28.22 8.71 24.24
N ASN A 573 -27.88 7.57 24.83
CA ASN A 573 -27.62 6.33 24.13
C ASN A 573 -28.75 5.34 24.43
N ILE A 574 -29.48 4.93 23.40
CA ILE A 574 -30.54 3.92 23.49
C ILE A 574 -29.97 2.57 23.08
N ILE A 575 -30.16 1.56 23.92
CA ILE A 575 -29.71 0.19 23.69
C ILE A 575 -30.92 -0.69 23.37
N SER A 576 -30.88 -1.44 22.26
CA SER A 576 -31.92 -2.39 21.86
C SER A 576 -31.31 -3.69 21.34
N ASP A 577 -31.93 -4.83 21.68
CA ASP A 577 -31.61 -6.17 21.15
C ASP A 577 -30.12 -6.58 21.23
N CYS A 578 -29.36 -5.99 22.15
CA CYS A 578 -27.95 -6.33 22.40
C CYS A 578 -27.82 -7.50 23.36
N LYS A 579 -26.81 -8.37 23.15
CA LYS A 579 -26.58 -9.57 23.96
C LYS A 579 -25.28 -9.46 24.75
N GLY A 580 -25.26 -10.05 25.95
CA GLY A 580 -24.05 -10.18 26.77
C GLY A 580 -23.71 -9.01 27.69
N LEU A 581 -24.50 -7.93 27.66
CA LEU A 581 -24.37 -6.83 28.63
C LEU A 581 -24.67 -7.26 30.08
N ASP A 582 -25.41 -8.35 30.29
CA ASP A 582 -25.66 -8.97 31.59
C ASP A 582 -24.51 -9.88 32.07
N LYS A 583 -23.55 -10.16 31.19
CA LYS A 583 -22.41 -11.08 31.39
C LYS A 583 -21.07 -10.37 31.59
N ILE A 584 -21.06 -9.04 31.59
CA ILE A 584 -19.87 -8.24 31.88
C ILE A 584 -19.26 -8.67 33.24
N ASN A 585 -17.94 -8.85 33.27
CA ASN A 585 -17.16 -9.35 34.41
C ASN A 585 -17.43 -10.82 34.81
N LYS A 586 -18.20 -11.60 34.03
CA LYS A 586 -18.52 -13.01 34.35
C LYS A 586 -17.84 -14.03 33.43
N GLU A 587 -17.48 -13.66 32.20
CA GLU A 587 -17.02 -14.59 31.16
C GLU A 587 -15.53 -14.40 30.79
N GLY A 588 -14.77 -13.61 31.56
CA GLY A 588 -13.37 -13.28 31.26
C GLY A 588 -13.20 -11.92 30.57
N SER A 589 -11.97 -11.62 30.12
CA SER A 589 -11.59 -10.33 29.53
C SER A 589 -10.81 -10.43 28.21
N LYS A 590 -10.71 -11.63 27.63
CA LYS A 590 -9.95 -11.88 26.40
C LYS A 590 -10.71 -12.81 25.48
N SER A 591 -10.57 -12.58 24.18
CA SER A 591 -11.01 -13.53 23.15
C SER A 591 -9.89 -14.55 22.90
N ASP A 592 -10.24 -15.83 22.98
CA ASP A 592 -9.32 -16.95 22.70
C ASP A 592 -9.24 -17.30 21.20
N SER A 593 -10.11 -16.73 20.37
CA SER A 593 -10.19 -16.96 18.92
C SER A 593 -10.02 -15.65 18.15
N VAL A 594 -8.77 -15.29 17.87
CA VAL A 594 -8.44 -14.10 17.06
C VAL A 594 -8.15 -14.53 15.62
N GLU A 595 -9.16 -14.51 14.76
CA GLU A 595 -8.97 -14.64 13.32
C GLU A 595 -8.82 -13.24 12.71
N ILE A 596 -7.58 -12.83 12.46
CA ILE A 596 -7.31 -11.57 11.77
C ILE A 596 -7.52 -11.82 10.28
N ARG A 597 -8.33 -10.98 9.63
CA ARG A 597 -8.49 -11.08 8.18
C ARG A 597 -7.13 -10.95 7.49
N PRO A 598 -6.82 -11.82 6.51
CA PRO A 598 -5.54 -11.78 5.82
C PRO A 598 -5.37 -10.46 5.09
N ILE A 599 -4.12 -10.11 4.82
CA ILE A 599 -3.79 -9.01 3.91
C ILE A 599 -4.33 -9.42 2.53
N LEU A 600 -5.30 -8.66 2.01
CA LEU A 600 -5.65 -8.73 0.59
C LEU A 600 -4.44 -8.21 -0.18
N ASN A 601 -4.03 -8.91 -1.24
CA ASN A 601 -2.82 -8.65 -2.03
C ASN A 601 -2.53 -7.15 -2.20
N VAL A 602 -1.69 -6.58 -1.32
CA VAL A 602 -1.18 -5.21 -1.50
C VAL A 602 -0.19 -5.33 -2.64
N GLY A 603 -0.50 -4.73 -3.79
CA GLY A 603 0.16 -4.94 -5.08
C GLY A 603 1.61 -4.44 -5.18
N VAL A 604 2.33 -4.32 -4.08
CA VAL A 604 3.71 -3.83 -4.01
C VAL A 604 4.65 -5.03 -3.90
N SER A 605 5.22 -5.46 -5.03
CA SER A 605 6.33 -6.41 -5.07
C SER A 605 7.57 -5.83 -4.39
N GLY A 606 8.54 -6.68 -4.00
CA GLY A 606 9.84 -6.20 -3.50
C GLY A 606 10.62 -5.34 -4.52
N ASP A 607 10.24 -5.38 -5.80
CA ASP A 607 10.80 -4.60 -6.91
C ASP A 607 9.94 -3.34 -7.18
N VAL A 608 9.95 -2.34 -6.28
CA VAL A 608 9.32 -1.02 -6.52
C VAL A 608 10.38 0.07 -6.46
N GLY A 609 10.33 1.00 -7.42
CA GLY A 609 11.31 2.04 -7.64
C GLY A 609 12.23 1.76 -8.83
N ALA A 610 13.24 2.60 -9.00
CA ALA A 610 14.18 2.52 -10.11
C ALA A 610 14.88 1.15 -10.21
N PRO A 611 15.32 0.74 -11.42
CA PRO A 611 16.05 -0.51 -11.62
C PRO A 611 17.25 -0.66 -10.68
N ALA A 612 17.48 -1.86 -10.14
CA ALA A 612 18.56 -2.13 -9.18
C ALA A 612 19.96 -1.72 -9.69
N ALA A 613 20.22 -1.88 -10.98
CA ALA A 613 21.48 -1.44 -11.61
C ALA A 613 21.68 0.08 -11.49
N LEU A 614 20.60 0.87 -11.61
CA LEU A 614 20.66 2.32 -11.47
C LEU A 614 20.81 2.76 -10.01
N LEU A 615 20.19 2.05 -9.06
CA LEU A 615 20.39 2.26 -7.63
C LEU A 615 21.85 2.02 -7.21
N GLN A 616 22.49 0.98 -7.75
CA GLN A 616 23.92 0.72 -7.52
C GLN A 616 24.78 1.86 -8.06
N CYS A 617 24.53 2.32 -9.30
CA CYS A 617 25.23 3.47 -9.87
C CYS A 617 25.03 4.76 -9.05
N ALA A 618 23.85 4.95 -8.46
CA ALA A 618 23.56 6.11 -7.61
C ALA A 618 24.26 6.03 -6.25
N ALA A 619 24.44 4.83 -5.67
CA ALA A 619 25.14 4.63 -4.41
C ALA A 619 26.67 4.82 -4.52
N ASP A 620 27.23 4.58 -5.71
CA ASP A 620 28.65 4.73 -5.99
C ASP A 620 29.07 6.20 -6.29
N ASN A 621 28.08 7.11 -6.44
CA ASN A 621 28.26 8.56 -6.68
C ASN A 621 27.89 9.40 -5.45
#